data_AF-A0A1Q3TDA2-F1
#
_entry.id   AF-A0A1Q3TDA2-F1
#
_cell.length_a   1.000
_cell.length_b   1.000
_cell.length_c   1.000
_cell.angle_alpha   90.00
_cell.angle_beta   90.00
_cell.angle_gamma   90.00
#
_symmetry.space_group_name_H-M   'P 1'
#
loop_
_entity.id
_entity.type
_entity.pdbx_description
1 polymer ?
#
loop_
_entity_poly.entity_id
_entity_poly.type
_entity_poly.pdbx_seq_one_letter_code
_entity_poly.pdbx_strand_id
1 'polypeptide(L)'
;MKKFNLHTAEYAVSAVRGFSLIEAMRLWKTKFTAFKEFSKEVIKHPGLKELGNFIEDKWENVEPISMQEALGESNMEKRRAMFDCIGVVKLFTGLQPTLLDKQVVHKKQTRWDNNNQPYEREYDDKYELYQLDGSKLYVTQVQGQESNPVFAVRCWCSTTGREYWIYVPVEAALGNEHFYRPTPDAIRAIAWTIQVDITCPKSIARQGDIVIVEESEDSAPTSPYHLSKEQYLQLIFSES
;
A
#
# COMPACT_ATOMS: atom_id res chain seq x y z
N MET A 1 38.97 -10.01 17.22
CA MET A 1 37.67 -10.17 16.52
C MET A 1 37.95 -10.69 15.12
N LYS A 2 37.22 -11.70 14.64
CA LYS A 2 37.30 -12.11 13.22
C LYS A 2 36.94 -10.91 12.35
N LYS A 3 37.77 -10.60 11.35
CA LYS A 3 37.50 -9.53 10.38
C LYS A 3 36.23 -9.93 9.62
N PHE A 4 35.22 -9.06 9.64
CA PHE A 4 33.97 -9.29 8.93
C PHE A 4 34.26 -9.30 7.43
N ASN A 5 33.83 -10.34 6.70
CA ASN A 5 34.03 -10.43 5.26
C ASN A 5 32.71 -10.09 4.57
N LEU A 6 32.68 -8.93 3.91
CA LEU A 6 31.51 -8.41 3.22
C LEU A 6 31.00 -9.35 2.12
N HIS A 7 31.88 -10.10 1.45
CA HIS A 7 31.50 -10.94 0.31
C HIS A 7 30.88 -12.28 0.71
N THR A 8 31.21 -12.78 1.90
CA THR A 8 30.69 -14.06 2.41
C THR A 8 29.58 -13.87 3.44
N ALA A 9 29.25 -12.62 3.76
CA ALA A 9 28.17 -12.29 4.67
C ALA A 9 26.81 -12.44 3.97
N GLU A 10 25.80 -12.73 4.79
CA GLU A 10 24.41 -12.71 4.39
C GLU A 10 23.77 -11.39 4.84
N TYR A 11 22.96 -10.81 3.96
CA TYR A 11 22.36 -9.50 4.18
C TYR A 11 20.85 -9.61 4.34
N ALA A 12 20.32 -8.72 5.17
CA ALA A 12 18.89 -8.54 5.34
C ALA A 12 18.44 -7.27 4.61
N VAL A 13 17.42 -7.39 3.77
CA VAL A 13 16.78 -6.26 3.08
C VAL A 13 15.28 -6.36 3.26
N SER A 14 14.65 -5.27 3.69
CA SER A 14 13.19 -5.22 3.97
C SER A 14 12.70 -6.37 4.86
N ALA A 15 13.44 -6.63 5.95
CA ALA A 15 13.21 -7.71 6.93
C ALA A 15 13.37 -9.15 6.41
N VAL A 16 13.70 -9.35 5.13
CA VAL A 16 14.00 -10.66 4.55
C VAL A 16 15.52 -10.88 4.56
N ARG A 17 15.96 -12.05 5.02
CA ARG A 17 17.38 -12.47 5.06
C ARG A 17 17.69 -13.37 3.84
N GLY A 18 18.95 -13.74 3.67
CA GLY A 18 19.37 -14.68 2.61
C GLY A 18 19.88 -14.01 1.34
N PHE A 19 20.15 -12.71 1.35
CA PHE A 19 20.70 -12.01 0.19
C PHE A 19 22.22 -12.02 0.23
N SER A 20 22.83 -12.29 -0.92
CA SER A 20 24.24 -11.96 -1.18
C SER A 20 24.44 -10.45 -1.20
N LEU A 21 25.69 -10.01 -1.07
CA LEU A 21 26.04 -8.59 -1.17
C LEU A 21 25.54 -7.95 -2.48
N ILE A 22 25.67 -8.67 -3.60
CA ILE A 22 25.26 -8.17 -4.92
C ILE A 22 23.74 -7.99 -4.96
N GLU A 23 22.96 -9.00 -4.55
CA GLU A 23 21.50 -8.90 -4.49
C GLU A 23 21.04 -7.76 -3.57
N ALA A 24 21.65 -7.65 -2.39
CA ALA A 24 21.32 -6.61 -1.42
C ALA A 24 21.60 -5.20 -1.97
N MET A 25 22.74 -5.01 -2.65
CA MET A 25 23.07 -3.74 -3.29
C MET A 25 22.05 -3.36 -4.37
N ARG A 26 21.64 -4.30 -5.23
CA ARG A 26 20.62 -4.05 -6.25
C ARG A 26 19.27 -3.67 -5.62
N LEU A 27 18.86 -4.36 -4.56
CA LEU A 27 17.62 -4.05 -3.82
C LEU A 27 17.69 -2.67 -3.16
N TRP A 28 18.80 -2.32 -2.52
CA TRP A 28 19.00 -1.00 -1.92
C TRP A 28 19.00 0.11 -2.97
N LYS A 29 19.66 -0.09 -4.12
CA LYS A 29 19.62 0.86 -5.25
C LYS A 29 18.21 1.03 -5.83
N THR A 30 17.39 -0.02 -5.76
CA THR A 30 15.98 0.04 -6.18
C THR A 30 15.13 0.86 -5.22
N LYS A 31 15.36 0.67 -3.91
CA LYS A 31 14.60 1.29 -2.82
C LYS A 31 14.99 2.74 -2.57
N PHE A 32 16.27 3.07 -2.63
CA PHE A 32 16.80 4.39 -2.34
C PHE A 32 17.31 5.04 -3.61
N THR A 33 16.84 6.25 -3.90
CA THR A 33 17.21 6.95 -5.14
C THR A 33 18.64 7.50 -5.06
N ALA A 34 19.04 7.95 -3.87
CA ALA A 34 20.36 8.49 -3.61
C ALA A 34 21.10 7.71 -2.53
N PHE A 35 22.43 7.63 -2.64
CA PHE A 35 23.27 6.97 -1.64
C PHE A 35 23.09 7.57 -0.24
N LYS A 36 22.86 8.89 -0.15
CA LYS A 36 22.61 9.58 1.12
C LYS A 36 21.39 9.02 1.87
N GLU A 37 20.33 8.64 1.15
CA GLU A 37 19.13 8.04 1.73
C GLU A 37 19.44 6.63 2.26
N PHE A 38 20.12 5.83 1.44
CA PHE A 38 20.60 4.50 1.85
C PHE A 38 21.48 4.58 3.11
N SER A 39 22.48 5.46 3.12
CA SER A 39 23.43 5.61 4.22
C SER A 39 22.71 5.97 5.53
N LYS A 40 21.77 6.92 5.46
CA LYS A 40 20.94 7.30 6.61
C LYS A 40 20.09 6.14 7.14
N GLU A 41 19.49 5.35 6.26
CA GLU A 41 18.54 4.31 6.66
C GLU A 41 19.17 2.97 7.04
N VAL A 42 20.30 2.62 6.44
CA VAL A 42 20.93 1.29 6.59
C VAL A 42 22.20 1.36 7.43
N ILE A 43 23.03 2.40 7.29
CA ILE A 43 24.32 2.51 7.99
C ILE A 43 24.13 3.22 9.34
N LYS A 44 23.27 2.65 10.19
CA LYS A 44 22.88 3.23 11.50
C LYS A 44 23.90 2.98 12.61
N HIS A 45 24.81 2.02 12.45
CA HIS A 45 25.79 1.64 13.46
C HIS A 45 27.22 1.88 12.98
N PRO A 46 28.15 2.37 13.82
CA PRO A 46 29.54 2.63 13.43
C PRO A 46 30.27 1.42 12.83
N GLY A 47 29.91 0.21 13.27
CA GLY A 47 30.44 -1.05 12.73
C GLY A 47 30.07 -1.33 11.27
N LEU A 48 29.11 -0.59 10.69
CA LEU A 48 28.72 -0.71 9.28
C LEU A 48 29.43 0.31 8.38
N LYS A 49 30.33 1.13 8.92
CA LYS A 49 31.01 2.18 8.15
C LYS A 49 31.81 1.61 6.96
N GLU A 50 32.46 0.46 7.14
CA GLU A 50 33.20 -0.21 6.06
C GLU A 50 32.27 -0.65 4.92
N LEU A 51 31.09 -1.20 5.25
CA LEU A 51 30.06 -1.53 4.27
C LEU A 51 29.54 -0.28 3.55
N GLY A 52 29.29 0.80 4.29
CA GLY A 52 28.82 2.08 3.74
C GLY A 52 29.79 2.62 2.69
N ASN A 53 31.08 2.73 3.03
CA ASN A 53 32.11 3.19 2.11
C ASN A 53 32.23 2.28 0.87
N PHE A 54 32.19 0.95 1.06
CA PHE A 54 32.25 0.01 -0.06
C PHE A 54 31.08 0.20 -1.04
N ILE A 55 29.87 0.43 -0.53
CA ILE A 55 28.69 0.64 -1.35
C ILE A 55 28.72 2.00 -2.03
N GLU A 56 29.23 3.04 -1.36
CA GLU A 56 29.40 4.38 -1.94
C GLU A 56 30.22 4.33 -3.23
N ASP A 57 31.37 3.68 -3.20
CA ASP A 57 32.28 3.51 -4.35
C ASP A 57 31.64 2.76 -5.53
N LYS A 58 30.61 1.96 -5.25
CA LYS A 58 29.93 1.14 -6.26
C LYS A 58 28.56 1.69 -6.66
N TRP A 59 28.02 2.66 -5.94
CA TRP A 59 26.61 3.05 -6.00
C TRP A 59 26.12 3.38 -7.41
N GLU A 60 26.92 4.13 -8.17
CA GLU A 60 26.56 4.55 -9.53
C GLU A 60 26.60 3.40 -10.55
N ASN A 61 27.33 2.33 -10.26
CA ASN A 61 27.47 1.17 -11.15
C ASN A 61 26.51 0.03 -10.80
N VAL A 62 25.73 0.14 -9.73
CA VAL A 62 24.76 -0.89 -9.36
C VAL A 62 23.51 -0.74 -10.21
N GLU A 63 23.14 -1.80 -10.92
CA GLU A 63 21.88 -1.85 -11.65
C GLU A 63 20.73 -2.20 -10.70
N PRO A 64 19.66 -1.38 -10.63
CA PRO A 64 18.49 -1.69 -9.83
C PRO A 64 17.78 -2.96 -10.35
N ILE A 65 16.95 -3.55 -9.49
CA ILE A 65 16.07 -4.67 -9.85
C ILE A 65 14.92 -4.13 -10.71
N SER A 66 14.63 -4.81 -11.81
CA SER A 66 13.49 -4.54 -12.66
C SER A 66 12.20 -5.19 -12.17
N MET A 67 11.06 -4.69 -12.63
CA MET A 67 9.76 -5.30 -12.34
C MET A 67 9.64 -6.71 -12.90
N GLN A 68 10.20 -6.95 -14.09
CA GLN A 68 10.20 -8.24 -14.76
C GLN A 68 10.97 -9.28 -13.95
N GLU A 69 12.13 -8.92 -13.41
CA GLU A 69 12.89 -9.79 -12.49
C GLU A 69 12.07 -10.14 -11.26
N ALA A 70 11.41 -9.16 -10.64
CA ALA A 70 10.59 -9.39 -9.45
C ALA A 70 9.36 -10.29 -9.74
N LEU A 71 8.70 -10.11 -10.89
CA LEU A 71 7.58 -10.95 -11.31
C LEU A 71 8.01 -12.40 -11.60
N GLY A 72 9.21 -12.59 -12.13
CA GLY A 72 9.80 -13.90 -12.43
C GLY A 72 10.43 -14.62 -11.24
N GLU A 73 10.58 -13.96 -10.08
CA GLU A 73 11.13 -14.59 -8.88
C GLU A 73 10.17 -15.63 -8.30
N SER A 74 10.68 -16.84 -8.15
CA SER A 74 9.95 -18.03 -7.68
C SER A 74 9.92 -18.12 -6.16
N ASN A 75 10.95 -17.61 -5.49
CA ASN A 75 10.98 -17.58 -4.04
C ASN A 75 10.08 -16.44 -3.53
N MET A 76 8.99 -16.83 -2.87
CA MET A 76 7.95 -15.90 -2.42
C MET A 76 8.49 -14.79 -1.49
N GLU A 77 9.41 -15.12 -0.58
CA GLU A 77 10.00 -14.16 0.35
C GLU A 77 10.95 -13.18 -0.35
N LYS A 78 11.79 -13.68 -1.27
CA LYS A 78 12.65 -12.81 -2.10
C LYS A 78 11.81 -11.90 -2.99
N ARG A 79 10.78 -12.45 -3.64
CA ARG A 79 9.82 -11.70 -4.46
C ARG A 79 9.12 -10.60 -3.66
N ARG A 80 8.70 -10.89 -2.43
CA ARG A 80 8.12 -9.90 -1.52
C ARG A 80 9.09 -8.76 -1.22
N ALA A 81 10.36 -9.07 -0.91
CA ALA A 81 11.38 -8.05 -0.67
C ALA A 81 11.65 -7.20 -1.91
N MET A 82 11.68 -7.80 -3.10
CA MET A 82 11.82 -7.08 -4.37
C MET A 82 10.65 -6.11 -4.59
N PHE A 83 9.40 -6.55 -4.39
CA PHE A 83 8.23 -5.68 -4.52
C PHE A 83 8.21 -4.54 -3.49
N ASP A 84 8.63 -4.79 -2.25
CA ASP A 84 8.78 -3.73 -1.25
C ASP A 84 9.83 -2.68 -1.68
N CYS A 85 10.95 -3.12 -2.26
CA CYS A 85 11.99 -2.21 -2.74
C CYS A 85 11.56 -1.42 -3.98
N ILE A 86 10.80 -2.03 -4.91
CA ILE A 86 10.26 -1.32 -6.09
C ILE A 86 9.20 -0.30 -5.65
N GLY A 87 8.37 -0.67 -4.69
CA GLY A 87 7.29 0.16 -4.18
C GLY A 87 6.02 0.08 -5.03
N VAL A 88 4.87 0.18 -4.35
CA VAL A 88 3.54 -0.08 -4.91
C VAL A 88 3.18 0.82 -6.09
N VAL A 89 3.55 2.11 -6.04
CA VAL A 89 3.22 3.08 -7.11
C VAL A 89 3.93 2.71 -8.41
N LYS A 90 5.23 2.36 -8.36
CA LYS A 90 5.98 1.93 -9.54
C LYS A 90 5.43 0.60 -10.07
N LEU A 91 5.09 -0.33 -9.19
CA LEU A 91 4.49 -1.62 -9.56
C LEU A 91 3.19 -1.43 -10.34
N PHE A 92 2.21 -0.75 -9.75
CA PHE A 92 0.92 -0.55 -10.42
C PHE A 92 1.07 0.26 -11.70
N THR A 93 1.92 1.30 -11.73
CA THR A 93 2.14 2.07 -12.96
C THR A 93 2.70 1.21 -14.10
N GLY A 94 3.71 0.37 -13.82
CA GLY A 94 4.32 -0.49 -14.85
C GLY A 94 3.42 -1.65 -15.30
N LEU A 95 2.48 -2.07 -14.45
CA LEU A 95 1.48 -3.09 -14.79
C LEU A 95 0.36 -2.57 -15.70
N GLN A 96 0.25 -1.24 -15.88
CA GLN A 96 -0.73 -0.56 -16.74
C GLN A 96 -2.17 -1.02 -16.46
N PRO A 97 -2.71 -0.73 -15.27
CA PRO A 97 -4.09 -1.06 -14.92
C PRO A 97 -5.08 -0.15 -15.66
N THR A 98 -6.28 -0.66 -15.87
CA THR A 98 -7.41 0.06 -16.47
C THR A 98 -8.17 0.80 -15.38
N LEU A 99 -8.36 2.11 -15.53
CA LEU A 99 -9.24 2.89 -14.65
C LEU A 99 -10.69 2.51 -14.93
N LEU A 100 -11.42 2.07 -13.91
CA LEU A 100 -12.84 1.71 -14.02
C LEU A 100 -13.76 2.83 -13.52
N ASP A 101 -13.39 3.48 -12.42
CA ASP A 101 -14.20 4.52 -11.80
C ASP A 101 -13.33 5.54 -11.05
N LYS A 102 -13.84 6.76 -10.91
CA LYS A 102 -13.17 7.86 -10.23
C LYS A 102 -14.19 8.76 -9.56
N GLN A 103 -14.12 8.87 -8.25
CA GLN A 103 -15.03 9.68 -7.44
C GLN A 103 -14.26 10.59 -6.49
N VAL A 104 -14.87 11.72 -6.15
CA VAL A 104 -14.37 12.68 -5.15
C VAL A 104 -15.44 12.84 -4.09
N VAL A 105 -15.04 12.77 -2.82
CA VAL A 105 -15.91 13.01 -1.67
C VAL A 105 -15.46 14.31 -1.02
N HIS A 106 -16.35 15.29 -1.01
CA HIS A 106 -16.14 16.56 -0.33
C HIS A 106 -16.48 16.38 1.15
N LYS A 107 -15.51 16.67 2.03
CA LYS A 107 -15.67 16.52 3.49
C LYS A 107 -15.39 17.82 4.20
N LYS A 108 -16.01 17.96 5.37
CA LYS A 108 -15.76 19.03 6.32
C LYS A 108 -15.36 18.42 7.65
N GLN A 109 -14.26 18.90 8.23
CA GLN A 109 -13.76 18.45 9.52
C GLN A 109 -13.59 19.66 10.44
N THR A 110 -14.11 19.58 11.65
CA THR A 110 -13.79 20.54 12.72
C THR A 110 -12.40 20.25 13.26
N ARG A 111 -11.53 21.26 13.26
CA ARG A 111 -10.19 21.23 13.86
C ARG A 111 -10.08 22.30 14.93
N TRP A 112 -9.08 22.16 15.79
CA TRP A 112 -8.77 23.12 16.84
C TRP A 112 -7.44 23.81 16.51
N ASP A 113 -7.42 25.13 16.62
CA ASP A 113 -6.19 25.90 16.49
C ASP A 113 -5.32 25.81 17.76
N ASN A 114 -4.17 26.50 17.75
CA ASN A 114 -3.25 26.52 18.90
C ASN A 114 -3.87 27.15 20.18
N ASN A 115 -5.01 27.82 20.06
CA ASN A 115 -5.75 28.44 21.15
C ASN A 115 -6.99 27.63 21.55
N ASN A 116 -7.12 26.38 21.07
CA ASN A 116 -8.29 25.51 21.24
C ASN A 116 -9.61 26.11 20.69
N GLN A 117 -9.53 27.01 19.71
CA GLN A 117 -10.71 27.51 19.01
C GLN A 117 -11.06 26.59 17.83
N PRO A 118 -12.33 26.17 17.69
CA PRO A 118 -12.75 25.32 16.59
C PRO A 118 -12.77 26.12 15.27
N TYR A 119 -12.28 25.52 14.20
CA TYR A 119 -12.41 26.01 12.83
C TYR A 119 -12.76 24.86 11.89
N GLU A 120 -13.48 25.16 10.80
CA GLU A 120 -13.82 24.18 9.78
C GLU A 120 -12.73 24.10 8.71
N ARG A 121 -12.31 22.88 8.39
CA ARG A 121 -11.46 22.59 7.23
C ARG A 121 -12.24 21.76 6.23
N GLU A 122 -12.38 22.29 5.03
CA GLU A 122 -12.91 21.55 3.88
C GLU A 122 -11.77 20.87 3.13
N TYR A 123 -11.99 19.65 2.66
CA TYR A 123 -11.03 18.91 1.86
C TYR A 123 -11.71 17.87 0.97
N ASP A 124 -11.00 17.48 -0.08
CA ASP A 124 -11.47 16.53 -1.07
C ASP A 124 -10.71 15.22 -0.93
N ASP A 125 -11.44 14.13 -0.70
CA ASP A 125 -10.88 12.80 -0.82
C ASP A 125 -11.18 12.22 -2.19
N LYS A 126 -10.11 11.85 -2.89
CA LYS A 126 -10.19 11.33 -4.25
C LYS A 126 -9.92 9.83 -4.24
N TYR A 127 -10.81 9.07 -4.88
CA TYR A 127 -10.70 7.62 -5.02
C TYR A 127 -10.73 7.23 -6.49
N GLU A 128 -9.81 6.37 -6.90
CA GLU A 128 -9.74 5.82 -8.25
C GLU A 128 -9.74 4.29 -8.16
N LEU A 129 -10.73 3.64 -8.78
CA LEU A 129 -10.84 2.19 -8.85
C LEU A 129 -10.21 1.68 -10.14
N TYR A 130 -9.30 0.73 -10.01
CA TYR A 130 -8.53 0.15 -11.10
C TYR A 130 -8.76 -1.35 -11.21
N GLN A 131 -8.70 -1.85 -12.45
CA GLN A 131 -8.63 -3.26 -12.78
C GLN A 131 -7.28 -3.58 -13.39
N LEU A 132 -6.68 -4.68 -12.95
CA LEU A 132 -5.47 -5.25 -13.48
C LEU A 132 -5.75 -6.63 -14.06
N ASP A 133 -5.16 -6.89 -15.21
CA ASP A 133 -5.10 -8.24 -15.76
C ASP A 133 -4.21 -9.12 -14.87
N GLY A 134 -4.81 -10.10 -14.20
CA GLY A 134 -4.12 -11.00 -13.28
C GLY A 134 -3.00 -11.80 -13.95
N SER A 135 -3.07 -12.00 -15.28
CA SER A 135 -2.01 -12.69 -16.03
C SER A 135 -0.65 -11.98 -15.92
N LYS A 136 -0.66 -10.66 -15.70
CA LYS A 136 0.55 -9.85 -15.54
C LYS A 136 1.24 -10.07 -14.18
N LEU A 137 0.56 -10.64 -13.19
CA LEU A 137 1.10 -10.86 -11.83
C LEU A 137 1.65 -12.28 -11.62
N TYR A 138 1.23 -13.23 -12.46
CA TYR A 138 1.55 -14.64 -12.32
C TYR A 138 2.11 -15.19 -13.62
N VAL A 139 3.44 -15.35 -13.68
CA VAL A 139 4.18 -15.83 -14.86
C VAL A 139 3.83 -17.29 -15.20
N THR A 140 3.46 -18.09 -14.20
CA THR A 140 3.00 -19.48 -14.37
C THR A 140 1.48 -19.55 -14.27
N GLN A 141 0.81 -19.47 -15.41
CA GLN A 141 -0.59 -19.89 -15.51
C GLN A 141 -0.65 -21.41 -15.66
N VAL A 142 -1.55 -22.05 -14.91
CA VAL A 142 -1.94 -23.43 -15.19
C VAL A 142 -2.71 -23.43 -16.51
N GLN A 143 -2.32 -24.28 -17.47
CA GLN A 143 -3.01 -24.38 -18.76
C GLN A 143 -4.52 -24.59 -18.55
N GLY A 144 -5.34 -23.70 -19.11
CA GLY A 144 -6.80 -23.79 -19.07
C GLY A 144 -7.49 -22.98 -17.97
N GLN A 145 -6.76 -22.25 -17.12
CA GLN A 145 -7.34 -21.37 -16.11
C GLN A 145 -7.11 -19.91 -16.47
N GLU A 146 -8.18 -19.19 -16.83
CA GLU A 146 -8.11 -17.74 -16.99
C GLU A 146 -7.71 -17.08 -15.67
N SER A 147 -6.80 -16.11 -15.73
CA SER A 147 -6.41 -15.39 -14.53
C SER A 147 -7.51 -14.41 -14.16
N ASN A 148 -8.01 -14.52 -12.93
CA ASN A 148 -9.02 -13.59 -12.43
C ASN A 148 -8.45 -12.17 -12.42
N PRO A 149 -9.23 -11.17 -12.87
CA PRO A 149 -8.83 -9.77 -12.75
C PRO A 149 -8.61 -9.40 -11.30
N VAL A 150 -7.63 -8.55 -11.05
CA VAL A 150 -7.32 -8.00 -9.73
C VAL A 150 -7.81 -6.56 -9.67
N PHE A 151 -8.48 -6.19 -8.58
CA PHE A 151 -9.00 -4.84 -8.39
C PHE A 151 -8.26 -4.14 -7.25
N ALA A 152 -8.02 -2.84 -7.42
CA ALA A 152 -7.42 -2.02 -6.40
C ALA A 152 -8.03 -0.62 -6.39
N VAL A 153 -8.27 -0.09 -5.19
CA VAL A 153 -8.63 1.31 -4.99
C VAL A 153 -7.38 2.11 -4.66
N ARG A 154 -7.18 3.20 -5.39
CA ARG A 154 -6.11 4.17 -5.18
C ARG A 154 -6.66 5.35 -4.41
N CYS A 155 -5.95 5.76 -3.37
CA CYS A 155 -6.30 6.91 -2.52
C CYS A 155 -5.05 7.62 -1.98
N TRP A 156 -5.24 8.78 -1.35
CA TRP A 156 -4.18 9.59 -0.78
C TRP A 156 -4.45 9.87 0.69
N CYS A 157 -3.41 9.85 1.52
CA CYS A 157 -3.53 10.33 2.89
C CYS A 157 -3.67 11.86 2.89
N SER A 158 -4.76 12.36 3.47
CA SER A 158 -5.09 13.78 3.52
C SER A 158 -4.08 14.62 4.33
N THR A 159 -3.31 13.99 5.23
CA THR A 159 -2.29 14.65 6.06
C THR A 159 -0.89 14.62 5.43
N THR A 160 -0.49 13.50 4.83
CA THR A 160 0.89 13.31 4.31
C THR A 160 1.00 13.43 2.79
N GLY A 161 -0.12 13.40 2.07
CA GLY A 161 -0.14 13.32 0.61
C GLY A 161 0.36 11.97 0.06
N ARG A 162 0.66 11.00 0.92
CA ARG A 162 1.16 9.69 0.50
C ARG A 162 0.08 8.94 -0.27
N GLU A 163 0.50 8.34 -1.38
CA GLU A 163 -0.35 7.52 -2.24
C GLU A 163 -0.42 6.07 -1.74
N TYR A 164 -1.64 5.53 -1.73
CA TYR A 164 -1.95 4.16 -1.34
C TYR A 164 -2.70 3.45 -2.47
N TRP A 165 -2.42 2.15 -2.60
CA TRP A 165 -3.16 1.23 -3.45
C TRP A 165 -3.59 0.06 -2.58
N ILE A 166 -4.90 -0.14 -2.46
CA ILE A 166 -5.48 -1.15 -1.57
C ILE A 166 -6.20 -2.17 -2.45
N TYR A 167 -5.82 -3.44 -2.31
CA TYR A 167 -6.54 -4.53 -2.97
C TYR A 167 -7.98 -4.60 -2.48
N VAL A 168 -8.91 -4.81 -3.40
CA VAL A 168 -10.33 -5.03 -3.08
C VAL A 168 -10.85 -6.24 -3.85
N PRO A 169 -11.78 -7.03 -3.27
CA PRO A 169 -12.37 -8.15 -3.97
C PRO A 169 -13.33 -7.66 -5.06
N VAL A 170 -13.69 -8.57 -5.97
CA VAL A 170 -14.55 -8.27 -7.12
C VAL A 170 -15.92 -7.75 -6.69
N GLU A 171 -16.49 -8.25 -5.59
CA GLU A 171 -17.77 -7.79 -5.00
C GLU A 171 -17.70 -6.32 -4.56
N ALA A 172 -16.60 -5.92 -3.94
CA ALA A 172 -16.40 -4.54 -3.52
C ALA A 172 -16.21 -3.62 -4.72
N ALA A 173 -15.46 -4.09 -5.74
CA ALA A 173 -15.20 -3.33 -6.95
C ALA A 173 -16.45 -3.16 -7.83
N LEU A 174 -17.16 -4.25 -8.15
CA LEU A 174 -18.20 -4.30 -9.18
C LEU A 174 -19.64 -4.46 -8.65
N GLY A 175 -19.80 -4.78 -7.35
CA GLY A 175 -21.10 -5.04 -6.72
C GLY A 175 -21.54 -6.49 -6.89
N ASN A 176 -22.61 -6.93 -6.23
CA ASN A 176 -23.05 -8.33 -6.28
C ASN A 176 -23.70 -8.75 -7.62
N GLU A 177 -23.83 -7.83 -8.59
CA GLU A 177 -24.47 -8.05 -9.90
C GLU A 177 -23.49 -8.52 -10.99
N HIS A 178 -22.46 -9.29 -10.61
CA HIS A 178 -21.33 -9.73 -11.46
C HIS A 178 -21.73 -10.30 -12.82
N PHE A 179 -22.92 -10.89 -12.93
CA PHE A 179 -23.32 -11.67 -14.11
C PHE A 179 -24.15 -10.90 -15.15
N TYR A 180 -24.66 -9.71 -14.84
CA TYR A 180 -25.54 -9.00 -15.77
C TYR A 180 -25.08 -7.58 -16.11
N ARG A 181 -24.63 -6.78 -15.13
CA ARG A 181 -24.06 -5.44 -15.35
C ARG A 181 -23.10 -5.07 -14.21
N PRO A 182 -21.78 -5.30 -14.36
CA PRO A 182 -20.84 -4.82 -13.36
C PRO A 182 -20.97 -3.30 -13.25
N THR A 183 -21.07 -2.80 -12.03
CA THR A 183 -21.19 -1.37 -11.76
C THR A 183 -20.00 -0.93 -10.92
N PRO A 184 -18.85 -0.62 -11.54
CA PRO A 184 -17.66 -0.19 -10.81
C PRO A 184 -17.95 1.00 -9.89
N ASP A 185 -17.48 0.95 -8.65
CA ASP A 185 -17.70 2.04 -7.68
C ASP A 185 -16.51 2.18 -6.72
N ALA A 186 -15.74 3.25 -6.90
CA ALA A 186 -14.57 3.55 -6.09
C ALA A 186 -14.91 3.83 -4.61
N ILE A 187 -16.09 4.39 -4.31
CA ILE A 187 -16.51 4.63 -2.93
C ILE A 187 -16.90 3.34 -2.25
N ARG A 188 -17.63 2.45 -2.93
CA ARG A 188 -17.91 1.11 -2.39
C ARG A 188 -16.60 0.34 -2.14
N ALA A 189 -15.64 0.45 -3.06
CA ALA A 189 -14.33 -0.19 -2.92
C ALA A 189 -13.56 0.31 -1.69
N ILE A 190 -13.46 1.63 -1.46
CA ILE A 190 -12.78 2.15 -0.26
C ILE A 190 -13.58 1.88 1.02
N ALA A 191 -14.91 1.97 1.00
CA ALA A 191 -15.77 1.65 2.13
C ALA A 191 -15.55 0.22 2.61
N TRP A 192 -15.43 -0.71 1.66
CA TRP A 192 -15.14 -2.10 1.96
C TRP A 192 -13.81 -2.29 2.69
N THR A 193 -12.83 -1.39 2.57
CA THR A 193 -11.55 -1.54 3.31
C THR A 193 -11.68 -1.30 4.82
N ILE A 194 -12.83 -0.77 5.28
CA ILE A 194 -13.09 -0.45 6.68
C ILE A 194 -14.02 -1.52 7.26
N GLN A 195 -13.59 -2.14 8.35
CA GLN A 195 -14.39 -3.08 9.12
C GLN A 195 -14.77 -2.49 10.48
N VAL A 196 -16.00 -2.78 10.91
CA VAL A 196 -16.51 -2.46 12.24
C VAL A 196 -17.25 -3.66 12.81
N ASP A 197 -17.33 -3.75 14.14
CA ASP A 197 -17.91 -4.86 14.89
C ASP A 197 -19.07 -4.41 15.80
N ILE A 198 -19.71 -3.30 15.44
CA ILE A 198 -20.86 -2.74 16.16
C ILE A 198 -22.02 -2.41 15.22
N THR A 199 -23.26 -2.66 15.69
CA THR A 199 -24.48 -2.24 15.00
C THR A 199 -24.79 -0.78 15.25
N CYS A 200 -25.50 -0.17 14.29
CA CYS A 200 -26.01 1.21 14.41
C CYS A 200 -24.99 2.24 14.92
N PRO A 201 -23.76 2.30 14.37
CA PRO A 201 -22.78 3.27 14.83
C PRO A 201 -23.27 4.70 14.60
N LYS A 202 -23.05 5.58 15.58
CA LYS A 202 -23.44 6.98 15.49
C LYS A 202 -22.51 7.76 14.55
N SER A 203 -21.21 7.53 14.66
CA SER A 203 -20.20 8.22 13.87
C SER A 203 -18.92 7.39 13.77
N ILE A 204 -18.12 7.64 12.74
CA ILE A 204 -16.85 6.95 12.50
C ILE A 204 -15.77 8.00 12.24
N ALA A 205 -14.66 7.91 12.96
CA ALA A 205 -13.45 8.68 12.72
C ALA A 205 -12.33 7.73 12.29
N ARG A 206 -11.57 8.13 11.27
CA ARG A 206 -10.43 7.36 10.78
C ARG A 206 -9.16 8.19 10.84
N GLN A 207 -8.07 7.58 11.32
CA GLN A 207 -6.75 8.16 11.22
C GLN A 207 -5.75 7.11 10.72
N GLY A 208 -5.36 7.21 9.46
CA GLY A 208 -4.59 6.15 8.77
C GLY A 208 -5.30 4.79 8.85
N ASP A 209 -4.70 3.87 9.60
CA ASP A 209 -5.18 2.49 9.81
C ASP A 209 -6.04 2.33 11.07
N ILE A 210 -6.18 3.39 11.88
CA ILE A 210 -7.02 3.38 13.08
C ILE A 210 -8.41 3.85 12.73
N VAL A 211 -9.41 3.05 13.13
CA VAL A 211 -10.83 3.36 12.99
C VAL A 211 -11.43 3.43 14.40
N ILE A 212 -12.03 4.57 14.72
CA ILE A 212 -12.73 4.84 15.97
C ILE A 212 -14.22 4.94 15.62
N VAL A 213 -15.03 4.18 16.35
CA VAL A 213 -16.48 4.14 16.14
C VAL A 213 -17.17 4.64 17.40
N GLU A 214 -18.03 5.64 17.25
CA GLU A 214 -18.87 6.15 18.34
C GLU A 214 -20.16 5.31 18.40
N GLU A 215 -20.44 4.74 19.57
CA GLU A 215 -21.67 3.97 19.81
C GLU A 215 -22.89 4.90 19.87
N SER A 216 -24.05 4.39 19.44
CA SER A 216 -25.36 5.00 19.68
C SER A 216 -26.09 4.28 20.83
N GLU A 217 -27.27 4.77 21.22
CA GLU A 217 -28.11 4.10 22.23
C GLU A 217 -28.57 2.71 21.77
N ASP A 218 -28.67 2.48 20.45
CA ASP A 218 -29.10 1.21 19.84
C ASP A 218 -27.92 0.33 19.40
N SER A 219 -26.69 0.70 19.77
CA SER A 219 -25.50 -0.05 19.39
C SER A 219 -25.34 -1.34 20.19
N ALA A 220 -25.01 -2.42 19.49
CA ALA A 220 -24.68 -3.71 20.07
C ALA A 220 -23.48 -4.35 19.35
N PRO A 221 -22.65 -5.14 20.05
CA PRO A 221 -21.60 -5.92 19.41
C PRO A 221 -22.14 -6.88 18.34
N THR A 222 -21.43 -7.02 17.23
CA THR A 222 -21.78 -7.92 16.13
C THR A 222 -20.52 -8.53 15.52
N SER A 223 -20.69 -9.51 14.62
CA SER A 223 -19.58 -10.01 13.82
C SER A 223 -18.99 -8.89 12.96
N PRO A 224 -17.66 -8.80 12.83
CA PRO A 224 -17.02 -7.79 11.99
C PRO A 224 -17.61 -7.79 10.57
N TYR A 225 -18.00 -6.62 10.10
CA TYR A 225 -18.52 -6.42 8.75
C TYR A 225 -17.88 -5.21 8.10
N HIS A 226 -17.85 -5.22 6.76
CA HIS A 226 -17.32 -4.13 5.97
C HIS A 226 -18.37 -3.03 5.79
N LEU A 227 -17.96 -1.76 5.84
CA LEU A 227 -18.90 -0.66 5.62
C LEU A 227 -19.49 -0.69 4.21
N SER A 228 -20.78 -0.37 4.12
CA SER A 228 -21.41 -0.03 2.84
C SER A 228 -20.98 1.36 2.36
N LYS A 229 -21.22 1.66 1.07
CA LYS A 229 -21.01 3.00 0.52
C LYS A 229 -21.80 4.06 1.29
N GLU A 230 -23.04 3.75 1.63
CA GLU A 230 -23.96 4.65 2.35
C GLU A 230 -23.44 4.92 3.75
N GLN A 231 -23.03 3.88 4.48
CA GLN A 231 -22.42 4.03 5.80
C GLN A 231 -21.14 4.85 5.74
N TYR A 232 -20.28 4.60 4.75
CA TYR A 232 -19.05 5.37 4.55
C TYR A 232 -19.33 6.85 4.35
N LEU A 233 -20.29 7.21 3.49
CA LEU A 233 -20.62 8.60 3.18
C LEU A 233 -21.37 9.32 4.31
N GLN A 234 -22.16 8.60 5.10
CA GLN A 234 -23.00 9.19 6.15
C GLN A 234 -22.31 9.27 7.51
N LEU A 235 -21.50 8.27 7.85
CA LEU A 235 -21.00 8.09 9.21
C LEU A 235 -19.56 8.58 9.38
N ILE A 236 -18.76 8.62 8.30
CA ILE A 236 -17.38 9.09 8.39
C ILE A 236 -17.38 10.62 8.39
N PHE A 237 -17.15 11.19 9.57
CA PHE A 237 -17.15 12.63 9.77
C PHE A 237 -15.74 13.22 9.90
N SER A 238 -14.71 12.37 10.08
CA SER A 238 -13.32 12.81 10.25
C SER A 238 -12.34 11.79 9.68
N GLU A 239 -11.50 12.20 8.72
CA GLU A 239 -10.36 11.41 8.24
C GLU A 239 -9.05 12.23 8.29
N SER A 240 -7.96 11.60 8.77
CA SER A 240 -6.62 12.23 8.82
C SER A 240 -5.47 11.26 8.57
#